data_AF-S9TTQ6-F1
#
_entry.id   AF-S9TTQ6-F1
#
_cell.length_a   1.000
_cell.length_b   1.000
_cell.length_c   1.000
_cell.angle_alpha   90.00
_cell.angle_beta   90.00
_cell.angle_gamma   90.00
#
_symmetry.space_group_name_H-M   'P 1'
#
loop_
_entity.id
_entity.type
_entity.pdbx_description
1 polymer ?
#
loop_
_entity_poly.entity_id
_entity_poly.type
_entity_poly.pdbx_seq_one_letter_code
_entity_poly.pdbx_strand_id
1 'polypeptide(L)'
;MHVFCASCISQWIAQQPTCAECRQPIQEVRPTHKIQSCVERLVASDPARYQLSAAEQQERDALDTIPPAGKVIGSAKRSRAVHSDGDEEEEEEAEDSDRSDGGGSDAEGRPLRRVHYAPPVLGQGQQALQCPQCETPSAFDAFRCPPHGPHLRCGACHRLYPERPLCGRPQRCQLCCAPYCNQYTVGEPQPCVAEVLRPLPDHPQTLIPAQTFRGNTTELAILTTYLAAHDLTAPAVWEVCLQRLRAGDWVPDLTATQGALTADSVLCARCAPTVFAALLFHYRRAIPAEELPESVTRRPHCWYGVNCRTQFSKQQHAQNYNHVCYQEKRKE
;
A
#
# COMPACT_ATOMS: atom_id res chain seq x y z
N MET A 1 -13.78 0.76 -6.14
CA MET A 1 -14.53 0.07 -7.22
C MET A 1 -14.02 -1.36 -7.22
N HIS A 2 -14.82 -2.31 -6.73
CA HIS A 2 -14.49 -3.73 -6.76
C HIS A 2 -14.98 -4.31 -8.08
N VAL A 3 -14.25 -5.27 -8.64
CA VAL A 3 -14.53 -5.85 -9.95
C VAL A 3 -14.90 -7.31 -9.76
N PHE A 4 -16.00 -7.72 -10.39
CA PHE A 4 -16.54 -9.07 -10.28
C PHE A 4 -16.94 -9.57 -11.67
N CYS A 5 -17.07 -10.89 -11.80
CA CYS A 5 -17.69 -11.48 -12.99
C CYS A 5 -19.18 -11.06 -13.06
N ALA A 6 -19.69 -10.77 -14.26
CA ALA A 6 -21.02 -10.19 -14.44
C ALA A 6 -22.15 -11.12 -13.96
N SER A 7 -22.01 -12.43 -14.19
CA SER A 7 -22.92 -13.45 -13.65
C SER A 7 -22.84 -13.60 -12.13
N CYS A 8 -21.64 -13.46 -11.54
CA CYS A 8 -21.43 -13.53 -10.10
C CYS A 8 -22.10 -12.37 -9.37
N ILE A 9 -21.89 -11.14 -9.88
CA ILE A 9 -22.47 -9.95 -9.27
C ILE A 9 -23.98 -9.89 -9.48
N SER A 10 -24.48 -10.34 -10.64
CA SER A 10 -25.92 -10.44 -10.93
C SER A 10 -26.66 -11.32 -9.92
N GLN A 11 -26.09 -12.49 -9.59
CA GLN A 11 -26.65 -13.38 -8.57
C GLN A 11 -26.56 -12.78 -7.17
N TRP A 12 -25.42 -12.15 -6.84
CA TRP A 12 -25.22 -11.56 -5.52
C TRP A 12 -26.18 -10.41 -5.23
N ILE A 13 -26.33 -9.46 -6.16
CA ILE A 13 -27.22 -8.29 -5.98
C ILE A 13 -28.70 -8.68 -5.90
N ALA A 14 -29.09 -9.82 -6.46
CA ALA A 14 -30.44 -10.34 -6.34
C ALA A 14 -30.77 -10.79 -4.90
N GLN A 15 -29.75 -11.15 -4.12
CA GLN A 15 -29.91 -11.59 -2.72
C GLN A 15 -29.54 -10.50 -1.73
N GLN A 16 -28.48 -9.73 -2.00
CA GLN A 16 -27.93 -8.73 -1.09
C GLN A 16 -27.50 -7.45 -1.86
N PRO A 17 -28.10 -6.28 -1.58
CA PRO A 17 -27.75 -5.02 -2.25
C PRO A 17 -26.46 -4.37 -1.71
N THR A 18 -25.53 -5.15 -1.17
CA THR A 18 -24.24 -4.72 -0.64
C THR A 18 -23.08 -5.40 -1.37
N CYS A 19 -21.92 -4.77 -1.40
CA CYS A 19 -20.75 -5.32 -2.09
C CYS A 19 -20.21 -6.56 -1.34
N ALA A 20 -19.97 -7.66 -2.05
CA ALA A 20 -19.44 -8.90 -1.49
C ALA A 20 -18.08 -8.72 -0.78
N GLU A 21 -17.26 -7.76 -1.22
CA GLU A 21 -15.93 -7.54 -0.68
C GLU A 21 -15.89 -6.53 0.49
N CYS A 22 -16.56 -5.38 0.36
CA CYS A 22 -16.52 -4.34 1.40
C CYS A 22 -17.80 -4.15 2.21
N ARG A 23 -18.86 -4.89 1.87
CA ARG A 23 -20.20 -4.84 2.51
C ARG A 23 -20.88 -3.48 2.50
N GLN A 24 -20.38 -2.52 1.72
CA GLN A 24 -21.02 -1.22 1.53
C GLN A 24 -22.21 -1.32 0.57
N PRO A 25 -23.26 -0.50 0.72
CA PRO A 25 -24.38 -0.45 -0.22
C PRO A 25 -23.92 -0.19 -1.65
N ILE A 26 -24.42 -0.99 -2.60
CA ILE A 26 -24.10 -0.81 -4.02
C ILE A 26 -25.00 0.29 -4.58
N GLN A 27 -24.40 1.35 -5.14
CA GLN A 27 -25.14 2.42 -5.81
C GLN A 27 -25.37 2.10 -7.28
N GLU A 28 -24.33 1.63 -7.97
CA GLU A 28 -24.35 1.27 -9.38
C GLU A 28 -23.34 0.15 -9.69
N VAL A 29 -23.63 -0.61 -10.74
CA VAL A 29 -22.74 -1.62 -11.34
C VAL A 29 -22.57 -1.26 -12.81
N ARG A 30 -21.33 -1.21 -13.31
CA ARG A 30 -21.05 -0.91 -14.72
C ARG A 30 -20.04 -1.91 -15.31
N PRO A 31 -20.17 -2.30 -16.59
CA PRO A 31 -19.13 -3.02 -17.29
C PRO A 31 -17.81 -2.23 -17.27
N THR A 32 -16.69 -2.94 -17.13
CA THR A 32 -15.35 -2.33 -17.14
C THR A 32 -14.47 -3.01 -18.18
N HIS A 33 -14.00 -2.24 -19.16
CA HIS A 33 -13.05 -2.73 -20.17
C HIS A 33 -11.59 -2.74 -19.66
N LYS A 34 -11.33 -2.20 -18.45
CA LYS A 34 -9.97 -2.00 -17.93
C LYS A 34 -9.18 -3.29 -17.73
N ILE A 35 -9.86 -4.42 -17.51
CA ILE A 35 -9.22 -5.72 -17.28
C ILE A 35 -9.52 -6.73 -18.40
N GLN A 36 -10.36 -6.37 -19.37
CA GLN A 36 -10.82 -7.27 -20.42
C GLN A 36 -9.63 -7.79 -21.24
N SER A 37 -8.73 -6.90 -21.66
CA SER A 37 -7.52 -7.28 -22.38
C SER A 37 -6.58 -8.18 -21.56
N CYS A 38 -6.53 -8.02 -20.24
CA CYS A 38 -5.74 -8.89 -19.37
C CYS A 38 -6.36 -10.29 -19.25
N VAL A 39 -7.68 -10.38 -19.15
CA VAL A 39 -8.42 -11.66 -19.11
C VAL A 39 -8.25 -12.40 -20.44
N GLU A 40 -8.41 -11.72 -21.58
CA GLU A 40 -8.23 -12.30 -22.91
C GLU A 40 -6.81 -12.85 -23.10
N ARG A 41 -5.79 -12.09 -22.65
CA ARG A 41 -4.40 -12.55 -22.68
C ARG A 41 -4.14 -13.76 -21.78
N LEU A 42 -4.77 -13.81 -20.60
CA LEU A 42 -4.64 -14.94 -19.68
C LEU A 42 -5.25 -16.21 -20.30
N VAL A 43 -6.44 -16.10 -20.87
CA VAL A 43 -7.11 -17.21 -21.56
C VAL A 43 -6.30 -17.68 -22.77
N ALA A 44 -5.75 -16.75 -23.56
CA ALA A 44 -4.91 -17.08 -24.70
C ALA A 44 -3.58 -17.75 -24.31
N SER A 45 -3.06 -17.49 -23.11
CA SER A 45 -1.79 -18.06 -22.63
C SER A 45 -1.88 -19.53 -22.25
N ASP A 46 -3.04 -19.99 -21.76
CA ASP A 46 -3.30 -21.38 -21.41
C ASP A 46 -4.81 -21.68 -21.57
N PRO A 47 -5.27 -21.94 -22.80
CA PRO A 47 -6.68 -22.18 -23.07
C PRO A 47 -7.23 -23.43 -22.37
N ALA A 48 -6.39 -24.46 -22.19
CA ALA A 48 -6.80 -25.71 -21.55
C ALA A 48 -7.20 -25.52 -20.08
N ARG A 49 -6.64 -24.50 -19.41
CA ARG A 49 -6.91 -24.18 -18.01
C ARG A 49 -7.96 -23.10 -17.81
N TYR A 50 -8.01 -22.10 -18.70
CA TYR A 50 -8.79 -20.87 -18.46
C TYR A 50 -9.97 -20.68 -19.41
N GLN A 51 -10.04 -21.42 -20.53
CA GLN A 51 -11.21 -21.38 -21.40
C GLN A 51 -12.35 -22.18 -20.77
N LEU A 52 -13.51 -21.55 -20.60
CA LEU A 52 -14.73 -22.23 -20.17
C LEU A 52 -15.28 -23.08 -21.32
N SER A 53 -15.93 -24.20 -20.98
CA SER A 53 -16.69 -24.95 -21.97
C SER A 53 -17.87 -24.13 -22.50
N ALA A 54 -18.34 -24.45 -23.70
CA ALA A 54 -19.48 -23.75 -24.30
C ALA A 54 -20.75 -23.79 -23.42
N ALA A 55 -20.95 -24.89 -22.70
CA ALA A 55 -22.08 -25.05 -21.77
C ALA A 55 -21.96 -24.13 -20.55
N GLU A 56 -20.78 -24.06 -19.92
CA GLU A 56 -20.52 -23.18 -18.77
C GLU A 56 -20.58 -21.69 -19.17
N GLN A 57 -20.13 -21.36 -20.38
CA GLN A 57 -20.24 -20.01 -20.91
C GLN A 57 -21.71 -19.61 -21.08
N GLN A 58 -22.52 -20.48 -21.68
CA GLN A 58 -23.94 -20.23 -21.88
C GLN A 58 -24.70 -20.08 -20.56
N GLU A 59 -24.38 -20.91 -19.55
CA GLU A 59 -24.95 -20.79 -18.21
C GLU A 59 -24.60 -19.43 -17.57
N ARG A 60 -23.34 -19.00 -17.69
CA ARG A 60 -22.89 -17.72 -17.16
C ARG A 60 -23.53 -16.54 -17.88
N ASP A 61 -23.68 -16.60 -19.19
CA ASP A 61 -24.33 -15.54 -19.97
C ASP A 61 -25.82 -15.44 -19.63
N ALA A 62 -26.49 -16.57 -19.36
CA ALA A 62 -27.89 -16.58 -18.92
C ALA A 62 -28.08 -15.94 -17.53
N LEU A 63 -27.06 -15.97 -16.68
CA LEU A 63 -27.06 -15.38 -15.34
C LEU A 63 -26.65 -13.90 -15.33
N ASP A 64 -26.13 -13.36 -16.43
CA ASP A 64 -25.76 -11.96 -16.53
C ASP A 64 -27.00 -11.08 -16.76
N THR A 65 -27.33 -10.26 -15.76
CA THR A 65 -28.44 -9.31 -15.80
C THR A 65 -27.98 -7.85 -15.90
N ILE A 66 -26.68 -7.61 -16.12
CA ILE A 66 -26.12 -6.26 -16.19
C ILE A 66 -26.16 -5.79 -17.65
N PRO A 67 -26.92 -4.73 -17.98
CA PRO A 67 -26.96 -4.21 -19.33
C PRO A 67 -25.64 -3.51 -19.69
N PRO A 68 -25.33 -3.32 -20.99
CA PRO A 68 -24.11 -2.63 -21.43
C PRO A 68 -23.94 -1.21 -20.87
N ALA A 69 -25.05 -0.51 -20.61
CA ALA A 69 -25.04 0.82 -19.99
C ALA A 69 -24.80 0.81 -18.46
N GLY A 70 -24.79 -0.37 -17.84
CA GLY A 70 -24.76 -0.55 -16.38
C GLY A 70 -26.14 -0.49 -15.72
N LYS A 71 -26.18 -0.90 -14.44
CA LYS A 71 -27.39 -1.03 -13.63
C LYS A 71 -27.27 -0.16 -12.38
N VAL A 72 -28.25 0.73 -12.16
CA VAL A 72 -28.36 1.51 -10.92
C VAL A 72 -29.16 0.70 -9.91
N ILE A 73 -28.64 0.56 -8.69
CA ILE A 73 -29.23 -0.27 -7.62
C ILE A 73 -29.84 0.60 -6.52
N GLY A 74 -29.24 1.76 -6.21
CA GLY A 74 -29.74 2.68 -5.19
C GLY A 74 -30.28 3.99 -5.78
N SER A 75 -31.49 4.39 -5.37
CA SER A 75 -31.99 5.75 -5.62
C SER A 75 -31.29 6.72 -4.68
N ALA A 76 -30.25 7.43 -5.14
CA ALA A 76 -29.81 8.62 -4.43
C ALA A 76 -30.92 9.68 -4.55
N LYS A 77 -31.73 9.87 -3.50
CA LYS A 77 -32.49 11.12 -3.32
C LYS A 77 -31.45 12.25 -3.27
N ARG A 78 -31.19 12.87 -4.42
CA ARG A 78 -30.54 14.18 -4.48
C ARG A 78 -31.50 15.17 -3.84
N SER A 79 -31.21 15.60 -2.62
CA SER A 79 -31.79 16.80 -2.03
C SER A 79 -31.38 17.99 -2.90
N ARG A 80 -32.24 18.33 -3.85
CA ARG A 80 -32.12 19.49 -4.72
C ARG A 80 -32.73 20.66 -3.94
N ALA A 81 -31.91 21.41 -3.22
CA ALA A 81 -32.32 22.71 -2.70
C ALA A 81 -32.45 23.66 -3.90
N VAL A 82 -33.69 24.09 -4.17
CA VAL A 82 -34.02 25.14 -5.14
C VAL A 82 -34.26 26.41 -4.35
N HIS A 83 -33.69 27.49 -4.89
CA HIS A 83 -33.74 28.90 -4.51
C HIS A 83 -35.09 29.44 -4.00
N SER A 84 -35.00 30.38 -3.07
CA SER A 84 -35.90 31.55 -3.00
C SER A 84 -35.08 32.77 -2.57
N ASP A 85 -35.18 33.83 -3.37
CA ASP A 85 -34.61 35.17 -3.23
C ASP A 85 -35.28 36.02 -2.12
N GLY A 86 -34.61 37.13 -1.78
CA GLY A 86 -35.09 38.31 -1.02
C GLY A 86 -34.02 38.77 -0.02
N ASP A 87 -33.09 39.68 -0.38
CA ASP A 87 -33.15 41.16 -0.16
C ASP A 87 -33.40 41.53 1.32
N GLU A 88 -32.70 42.43 2.01
CA GLU A 88 -31.82 43.56 1.66
C GLU A 88 -31.20 44.10 2.99
N GLU A 89 -30.07 44.83 2.91
CA GLU A 89 -29.60 45.91 3.84
C GLU A 89 -29.17 45.50 5.28
N GLU A 90 -28.25 46.13 6.03
CA GLU A 90 -27.25 47.22 5.92
C GLU A 90 -26.43 47.20 7.25
N GLU A 91 -25.15 47.62 7.17
CA GLU A 91 -24.41 48.44 8.16
C GLU A 91 -24.17 47.90 9.61
N GLU A 92 -22.96 47.60 10.06
CA GLU A 92 -21.81 48.44 10.47
C GLU A 92 -21.58 48.38 12.00
N GLU A 93 -20.29 48.20 12.36
CA GLU A 93 -19.59 48.68 13.56
C GLU A 93 -19.63 47.93 14.93
N ALA A 94 -18.46 48.04 15.57
CA ALA A 94 -18.14 48.01 17.01
C ALA A 94 -17.81 46.69 17.74
N GLU A 95 -16.51 46.44 17.79
CA GLU A 95 -15.62 46.23 18.96
C GLU A 95 -16.16 45.80 20.35
N ASP A 96 -15.38 44.87 20.93
CA ASP A 96 -14.87 44.81 22.32
C ASP A 96 -15.47 43.83 23.36
N SER A 97 -14.50 43.23 24.06
CA SER A 97 -14.47 42.83 25.48
C SER A 97 -14.77 41.38 25.91
N ASP A 98 -13.66 40.77 26.36
CA ASP A 98 -13.43 40.07 27.63
C ASP A 98 -14.17 38.77 28.05
N ARG A 99 -13.32 37.73 28.21
CA ARG A 99 -13.11 36.85 29.38
C ARG A 99 -14.13 35.77 29.80
N SER A 100 -13.56 34.54 29.88
CA SER A 100 -13.73 33.49 30.91
C SER A 100 -15.10 32.83 31.03
N ASP A 101 -15.31 31.55 31.35
CA ASP A 101 -14.50 30.40 31.78
C ASP A 101 -15.46 29.17 31.72
N GLY A 102 -14.93 27.95 31.72
CA GLY A 102 -15.62 26.83 32.37
C GLY A 102 -16.24 25.73 31.51
N GLY A 103 -15.43 24.70 31.22
CA GLY A 103 -15.71 23.31 31.66
C GLY A 103 -16.66 22.41 30.84
N GLY A 104 -16.15 21.22 30.47
CA GLY A 104 -17.00 20.01 30.41
C GLY A 104 -16.75 19.03 29.25
N SER A 105 -16.05 17.94 29.57
CA SER A 105 -16.27 16.54 29.12
C SER A 105 -16.24 16.14 27.63
N ASP A 106 -15.32 15.20 27.38
CA ASP A 106 -15.52 13.94 26.65
C ASP A 106 -15.65 13.90 25.12
N ALA A 107 -14.60 13.29 24.55
CA ALA A 107 -14.67 12.15 23.62
C ALA A 107 -15.01 12.40 22.13
N GLU A 108 -14.15 11.80 21.32
CA GLU A 108 -14.42 11.24 19.98
C GLU A 108 -14.19 12.14 18.75
N GLY A 109 -13.50 11.58 17.75
CA GLY A 109 -13.58 12.05 16.37
C GLY A 109 -12.30 12.59 15.73
N ARG A 110 -11.21 11.82 15.69
CA ARG A 110 -10.14 12.06 14.70
C ARG A 110 -10.73 11.94 13.28
N PRO A 111 -10.74 13.01 12.45
CA PRO A 111 -11.25 12.89 11.10
C PRO A 111 -10.25 12.10 10.25
N LEU A 112 -10.76 11.08 9.57
CA LEU A 112 -10.07 10.36 8.51
C LEU A 112 -9.48 11.37 7.52
N ARG A 113 -8.16 11.30 7.26
CA ARG A 113 -7.50 12.10 6.23
C ARG A 113 -8.18 11.82 4.90
N ARG A 114 -9.02 12.77 4.47
CA ARG A 114 -9.58 12.85 3.13
C ARG A 114 -8.38 12.90 2.17
N VAL A 115 -8.29 11.95 1.25
CA VAL A 115 -7.39 12.07 0.09
C VAL A 115 -7.92 13.24 -0.72
N HIS A 116 -7.31 14.41 -0.55
CA HIS A 116 -7.59 15.56 -1.38
C HIS A 116 -7.04 15.27 -2.78
N TYR A 117 -7.94 15.03 -3.74
CA TYR A 117 -7.63 15.35 -5.12
C TYR A 117 -7.54 16.87 -5.19
N ALA A 118 -6.34 17.41 -5.02
CA ALA A 118 -6.09 18.83 -5.20
C ALA A 118 -6.27 19.15 -6.69
N PRO A 119 -7.13 20.12 -7.06
CA PRO A 119 -7.14 20.66 -8.41
C PRO A 119 -5.79 21.37 -8.66
N PRO A 120 -5.30 21.42 -9.90
CA PRO A 120 -4.01 22.04 -10.19
C PRO A 120 -4.09 23.53 -9.86
N VAL A 121 -3.35 23.96 -8.84
CA VAL A 121 -3.14 25.37 -8.52
C VAL A 121 -2.24 25.94 -9.61
N LEU A 122 -2.82 26.74 -10.49
CA LEU A 122 -2.09 27.66 -11.35
C LEU A 122 -1.57 28.80 -10.47
N GLY A 123 -0.26 28.82 -10.23
CA GLY A 123 0.39 29.99 -9.67
C GLY A 123 1.56 29.65 -8.75
N GLN A 124 2.76 30.00 -9.21
CA GLN A 124 4.01 30.16 -8.46
C GLN A 124 4.82 28.88 -8.16
N GLY A 125 5.79 28.62 -9.06
CA GLY A 125 6.78 27.53 -8.98
C GLY A 125 7.02 26.78 -10.30
N GLN A 126 6.91 27.44 -11.46
CA GLN A 126 6.84 26.79 -12.79
C GLN A 126 8.12 26.06 -13.26
N GLN A 127 9.22 26.06 -12.52
CA GLN A 127 10.44 25.34 -12.93
C GLN A 127 10.50 23.88 -12.46
N ALA A 128 9.77 23.50 -11.40
CA ALA A 128 9.87 22.16 -10.80
C ALA A 128 8.95 21.11 -11.46
N LEU A 129 8.17 21.48 -12.49
CA LEU A 129 7.17 20.62 -13.12
C LEU A 129 7.53 20.20 -14.55
N GLN A 130 8.66 20.64 -15.10
CA GLN A 130 9.00 20.30 -16.48
C GLN A 130 9.83 19.01 -16.55
N CYS A 131 9.52 18.20 -17.56
CA CYS A 131 10.23 16.97 -17.87
C CYS A 131 11.40 17.29 -18.81
N PRO A 132 12.66 17.00 -18.43
CA PRO A 132 13.82 17.26 -19.29
C PRO A 132 13.67 16.56 -20.66
N GLN A 133 13.15 15.33 -20.67
CA GLN A 133 12.98 14.54 -21.90
C GLN A 133 11.90 15.05 -22.88
N CYS A 134 11.14 16.09 -22.52
CA CYS A 134 10.26 16.78 -23.48
C CYS A 134 11.05 17.70 -24.42
N GLU A 135 12.13 18.29 -23.92
CA GLU A 135 12.93 19.28 -24.65
C GLU A 135 14.19 18.66 -25.21
N THR A 136 14.94 17.93 -24.37
CA THR A 136 16.20 17.32 -24.72
C THR A 136 16.09 15.80 -24.77
N PRO A 137 16.60 15.12 -25.81
CA PRO A 137 16.68 13.66 -25.81
C PRO A 137 17.49 13.13 -24.61
N SER A 138 17.11 11.98 -24.07
CA SER A 138 17.85 11.27 -23.03
C SER A 138 19.29 11.04 -23.48
N ALA A 139 20.25 11.29 -22.57
CA ALA A 139 21.66 11.00 -22.84
C ALA A 139 21.94 9.49 -22.90
N PHE A 140 21.03 8.65 -22.40
CA PHE A 140 21.22 7.21 -22.32
C PHE A 140 20.82 6.46 -23.59
N ASP A 141 19.65 6.77 -24.14
CA ASP A 141 19.06 6.04 -25.27
C ASP A 141 18.44 6.95 -26.33
N ALA A 142 18.76 8.25 -26.28
CA ALA A 142 18.19 9.28 -27.16
C ALA A 142 16.66 9.38 -27.10
N PHE A 143 16.01 8.84 -26.06
CA PHE A 143 14.57 8.92 -25.91
C PHE A 143 14.10 10.37 -25.74
N ARG A 144 13.07 10.74 -26.50
CA ARG A 144 12.34 11.99 -26.34
C ARG A 144 10.86 11.70 -26.12
N CYS A 145 10.24 12.43 -25.20
CA CYS A 145 8.82 12.27 -24.92
C CYS A 145 7.98 12.54 -26.17
N PRO A 146 7.02 11.67 -26.51
CA PRO A 146 6.04 11.98 -27.55
C PRO A 146 5.13 13.12 -27.09
N PRO A 147 4.49 13.84 -28.02
CA PRO A 147 3.44 14.81 -27.68
C PRO A 147 2.38 14.15 -26.81
N HIS A 148 2.05 14.78 -25.68
CA HIS A 148 1.09 14.25 -24.69
C HIS A 148 1.45 12.87 -24.08
N GLY A 149 2.73 12.49 -24.11
CA GLY A 149 3.19 11.25 -23.48
C GLY A 149 2.91 11.20 -21.97
N PRO A 150 2.74 10.01 -21.38
CA PRO A 150 2.50 9.85 -19.96
C PRO A 150 3.74 10.24 -19.15
N HIS A 151 3.52 10.98 -18.06
CA HIS A 151 4.56 11.43 -17.15
C HIS A 151 4.26 11.03 -15.71
N LEU A 152 5.32 10.75 -14.97
CA LEU A 152 5.31 10.50 -13.54
C LEU A 152 5.84 11.73 -12.81
N ARG A 153 5.25 12.03 -11.65
CA ARG A 153 5.75 13.06 -10.74
C ARG A 153 6.59 12.40 -9.65
N CYS A 154 7.88 12.73 -9.57
CA CYS A 154 8.76 12.15 -8.56
C CYS A 154 8.26 12.47 -7.13
N GLY A 155 8.17 11.43 -6.28
CA GLY A 155 7.77 11.59 -4.89
C GLY A 155 8.79 12.31 -4.00
N ALA A 156 10.03 12.49 -4.49
CA ALA A 156 11.11 13.15 -3.76
C ALA A 156 11.38 14.57 -4.26
N CYS A 157 11.80 14.73 -5.53
CA CYS A 157 12.14 16.04 -6.10
C CYS A 157 10.99 16.74 -6.83
N HIS A 158 9.82 16.09 -6.93
CA HIS A 158 8.61 16.63 -7.59
C HIS A 158 8.71 16.92 -9.09
N ARG A 159 9.87 16.72 -9.72
CA ARG A 159 10.07 16.83 -11.16
C ARG A 159 9.23 15.79 -11.93
N LEU A 160 8.71 16.20 -13.09
CA LEU A 160 8.10 15.29 -14.04
C LEU A 160 9.18 14.53 -14.83
N TYR A 161 8.91 13.27 -15.14
CA TYR A 161 9.76 12.43 -15.99
C TYR A 161 8.87 11.41 -16.72
N PRO A 162 9.30 10.85 -17.87
CA PRO A 162 8.41 10.03 -18.70
C PRO A 162 8.11 8.69 -18.03
N GLU A 163 6.87 8.21 -18.16
CA GLU A 163 6.52 6.84 -17.78
C GLU A 163 6.96 5.87 -18.87
N ARG A 164 7.93 5.01 -18.55
CA ARG A 164 8.60 4.08 -19.47
C ARG A 164 8.77 2.70 -18.80
N PRO A 165 7.70 1.91 -18.65
CA PRO A 165 7.77 0.63 -17.94
C PRO A 165 8.74 -0.39 -18.57
N LEU A 166 9.05 -0.25 -19.86
CA LEU A 166 9.91 -1.17 -20.61
C LEU A 166 11.33 -0.64 -20.86
N CYS A 167 11.75 0.46 -20.22
CA CYS A 167 13.09 1.03 -20.46
C CYS A 167 14.23 0.32 -19.70
N GLY A 168 13.94 -0.75 -18.95
CA GLY A 168 14.92 -1.45 -18.13
C GLY A 168 15.43 -0.66 -16.90
N ARG A 169 14.94 0.58 -16.70
CA ARG A 169 15.29 1.42 -15.55
C ARG A 169 14.14 1.44 -14.54
N PRO A 170 14.38 1.15 -13.26
CA PRO A 170 13.36 1.25 -12.23
C PRO A 170 12.80 2.67 -12.11
N GLN A 171 11.47 2.81 -12.14
CA GLN A 171 10.78 4.10 -12.00
C GLN A 171 9.87 4.16 -10.78
N ARG A 172 9.54 3.00 -10.20
CA ARG A 172 8.59 2.87 -9.09
C ARG A 172 9.18 1.96 -8.03
N CYS A 173 8.84 2.23 -6.77
CA CYS A 173 9.07 1.27 -5.70
C CYS A 173 8.25 0.00 -5.93
N GLN A 174 8.88 -1.18 -5.87
CA GLN A 174 8.19 -2.45 -6.10
C GLN A 174 7.13 -2.78 -5.03
N LEU A 175 7.31 -2.26 -3.80
CA LEU A 175 6.35 -2.46 -2.71
C LEU A 175 5.16 -1.50 -2.80
N CYS A 176 5.40 -0.19 -2.78
CA CYS A 176 4.33 0.83 -2.67
C CYS A 176 3.91 1.48 -4.00
N CYS A 177 4.50 1.11 -5.14
CA CYS A 177 4.28 1.71 -6.46
C CYS A 177 4.57 3.22 -6.58
N ALA A 178 5.07 3.88 -5.53
CA ALA A 178 5.36 5.30 -5.56
C ALA A 178 6.47 5.61 -6.58
N PRO A 179 6.28 6.64 -7.44
CA PRO A 179 7.21 6.99 -8.50
C PRO A 179 8.43 7.77 -7.97
N TYR A 180 9.63 7.40 -8.42
CA TYR A 180 10.87 8.12 -8.12
C TYR A 180 11.78 8.11 -9.34
N CYS A 181 12.33 9.27 -9.68
CA CYS A 181 13.13 9.41 -10.90
C CYS A 181 14.61 9.08 -10.72
N ASN A 182 15.16 8.91 -9.51
CA ASN A 182 16.60 8.85 -9.32
C ASN A 182 17.29 7.68 -10.03
N GLN A 183 16.67 6.49 -10.04
CA GLN A 183 17.17 5.34 -10.81
C GLN A 183 17.00 5.54 -12.33
N TYR A 184 15.93 6.23 -12.73
CA TYR A 184 15.69 6.56 -14.13
C TYR A 184 16.65 7.63 -14.67
N THR A 185 17.09 8.58 -13.83
CA THR A 185 17.94 9.71 -14.23
C THR A 185 19.43 9.44 -14.10
N VAL A 186 19.85 8.20 -13.78
CA VAL A 186 21.27 7.86 -13.71
C VAL A 186 21.91 8.06 -15.08
N GLY A 187 22.99 8.84 -15.13
CA GLY A 187 23.68 9.20 -16.36
C GLY A 187 23.00 10.30 -17.20
N GLU A 188 21.89 10.87 -16.72
CA GLU A 188 21.29 12.05 -17.36
C GLU A 188 22.02 13.34 -16.91
N PRO A 189 21.99 14.41 -17.71
CA PRO A 189 22.65 15.68 -17.37
C PRO A 189 22.16 16.31 -16.06
N GLN A 190 20.92 16.03 -15.67
CA GLN A 190 20.32 16.55 -14.44
C GLN A 190 19.75 15.39 -13.60
N PRO A 191 20.59 14.64 -12.88
CA PRO A 191 20.14 13.52 -12.06
C PRO A 191 19.36 14.00 -10.84
N CYS A 192 18.50 13.13 -10.30
CA CYS A 192 17.82 13.40 -9.05
C CYS A 192 18.76 13.23 -7.85
N VAL A 193 18.90 14.28 -7.05
CA VAL A 193 19.78 14.31 -5.87
C VAL A 193 19.28 13.53 -4.67
N ALA A 194 17.98 13.19 -4.61
CA ALA A 194 17.37 12.67 -3.40
C ALA A 194 17.67 11.18 -3.13
N GLU A 195 18.23 10.45 -4.11
CA GLU A 195 18.62 9.03 -4.02
C GLU A 195 17.66 8.14 -3.20
N VAL A 196 16.35 8.26 -3.41
CA VAL A 196 15.34 7.63 -2.54
C VAL A 196 15.05 6.18 -2.93
N LEU A 197 15.06 5.89 -4.23
CA LEU A 197 14.80 4.56 -4.79
C LEU A 197 16.14 3.83 -4.99
N ARG A 198 16.35 2.69 -4.34
CA ARG A 198 17.61 1.92 -4.42
C ARG A 198 17.32 0.42 -4.44
N PRO A 199 18.21 -0.41 -5.02
CA PRO A 199 18.21 -1.84 -4.79
C PRO A 199 18.19 -2.14 -3.29
N LEU A 200 17.50 -3.22 -2.90
CA LEU A 200 17.33 -3.59 -1.50
C LEU A 200 18.64 -3.64 -0.69
N PRO A 201 19.76 -4.21 -1.20
CA PRO A 201 21.01 -4.30 -0.45
C PRO A 201 21.66 -2.93 -0.17
N ASP A 202 21.38 -1.93 -1.01
CA ASP A 202 21.98 -0.61 -0.95
C ASP A 202 21.26 0.34 0.03
N HIS A 203 20.21 -0.15 0.71
CA HIS A 203 19.54 0.61 1.78
C HIS A 203 20.29 0.44 3.09
N PRO A 204 20.84 1.52 3.68
CA PRO A 204 21.54 1.43 4.95
C PRO A 204 20.55 1.08 6.08
N GLN A 205 20.80 -0.04 6.78
CA GLN A 205 20.06 -0.43 7.98
C GLN A 205 20.93 -0.20 9.22
N THR A 206 20.92 1.02 9.75
CA THR A 206 21.72 1.37 10.94
C THR A 206 21.08 0.94 12.25
N LEU A 207 19.76 0.81 12.28
CA LEU A 207 18.98 0.50 13.48
C LEU A 207 17.91 -0.55 13.17
N ILE A 208 17.48 -1.28 14.20
CA ILE A 208 16.31 -2.16 14.10
C ILE A 208 15.06 -1.29 13.91
N PRO A 209 14.24 -1.54 12.86
CA PRO A 209 13.06 -0.72 12.60
C PRO A 209 12.05 -0.79 13.76
N ALA A 210 11.54 0.35 14.21
CA ALA A 210 10.60 0.42 15.33
C ALA A 210 9.28 -0.33 15.07
N GLN A 211 8.90 -0.50 13.80
CA GLN A 211 7.73 -1.25 13.36
C GLN A 211 7.92 -2.78 13.36
N THR A 212 9.08 -3.28 13.77
CA THR A 212 9.34 -4.73 13.89
C THR A 212 8.29 -5.38 14.81
N PHE A 213 7.87 -6.60 14.46
CA PHE A 213 6.75 -7.30 15.12
C PHE A 213 5.46 -6.47 15.17
N ARG A 214 5.21 -5.66 14.13
CA ARG A 214 4.06 -4.76 14.01
C ARG A 214 3.95 -3.75 15.16
N GLY A 215 5.05 -3.47 15.86
CA GLY A 215 5.09 -2.57 17.00
C GLY A 215 4.90 -3.25 18.37
N ASN A 216 5.00 -4.58 18.45
CA ASN A 216 5.04 -5.27 19.74
C ASN A 216 6.37 -4.98 20.46
N THR A 217 6.30 -4.08 21.45
CA THR A 217 7.48 -3.60 22.20
C THR A 217 8.14 -4.70 23.05
N THR A 218 7.38 -5.71 23.48
CA THR A 218 7.94 -6.81 24.28
C THR A 218 8.82 -7.71 23.41
N GLU A 219 8.32 -8.14 22.24
CA GLU A 219 9.11 -8.96 21.31
C GLU A 219 10.28 -8.18 20.72
N LEU A 220 10.09 -6.88 20.47
CA LEU A 220 11.18 -6.00 20.05
C LEU A 220 12.26 -5.92 21.12
N ALA A 221 11.89 -5.71 22.39
CA ALA A 221 12.83 -5.69 23.51
C ALA A 221 13.63 -7.00 23.59
N ILE A 222 12.95 -8.16 23.52
CA ILE A 222 13.58 -9.48 23.52
C ILE A 222 14.62 -9.60 22.40
N LEU A 223 14.26 -9.24 21.17
CA LEU A 223 15.19 -9.28 20.04
C LEU A 223 16.36 -8.33 20.27
N THR A 224 16.12 -7.08 20.68
CA THR A 224 17.20 -6.10 20.88
C THR A 224 18.15 -6.49 22.00
N THR A 225 17.64 -7.08 23.10
CA THR A 225 18.48 -7.61 24.19
C THR A 225 19.33 -8.78 23.71
N TYR A 226 18.76 -9.70 22.92
CA TYR A 226 19.51 -10.79 22.32
C TYR A 226 20.65 -10.28 21.42
N LEU A 227 20.34 -9.33 20.53
CA LEU A 227 21.34 -8.76 19.62
C LEU A 227 22.47 -8.05 20.38
N ALA A 228 22.12 -7.29 21.42
CA ALA A 228 23.10 -6.62 22.27
C ALA A 228 23.99 -7.63 23.04
N ALA A 229 23.44 -8.74 23.52
CA ALA A 229 24.19 -9.76 24.23
C ALA A 229 25.17 -10.55 23.34
N HIS A 230 24.94 -10.57 22.02
CA HIS A 230 25.77 -11.29 21.04
C HIS A 230 26.61 -10.34 20.16
N ASP A 231 26.68 -9.05 20.52
CA ASP A 231 27.38 -8.00 19.76
C ASP A 231 26.96 -7.92 18.27
N LEU A 232 25.68 -8.23 17.99
CA LEU A 232 25.12 -8.24 16.65
C LEU A 232 24.56 -6.86 16.28
N THR A 233 25.08 -6.31 15.18
CA THR A 233 24.65 -5.01 14.66
C THR A 233 23.50 -5.16 13.65
N ALA A 234 22.67 -4.12 13.51
CA ALA A 234 21.58 -4.12 12.54
C ALA A 234 22.04 -4.38 11.08
N PRO A 235 23.18 -3.83 10.60
CA PRO A 235 23.73 -4.18 9.28
C PRO A 235 24.09 -5.67 9.14
N ALA A 236 24.68 -6.28 10.18
CA ALA A 236 25.05 -7.69 10.14
C ALA A 236 23.81 -8.59 10.07
N VAL A 237 22.79 -8.30 10.88
CA VAL A 237 21.50 -9.01 10.83
C VAL A 237 20.80 -8.80 9.48
N TRP A 238 20.89 -7.59 8.93
CA TRP A 238 20.33 -7.27 7.62
C TRP A 238 20.95 -8.12 6.50
N GLU A 239 22.28 -8.30 6.51
CA GLU A 239 22.96 -9.14 5.54
C GLU A 239 22.52 -10.61 5.63
N VAL A 240 22.36 -11.15 6.84
CA VAL A 240 21.81 -12.51 7.04
C VAL A 240 20.38 -12.61 6.48
N CYS A 241 19.54 -11.61 6.76
CA CYS A 241 18.18 -11.53 6.22
C CYS A 241 18.17 -11.51 4.68
N LEU A 242 19.07 -10.74 4.06
CA LEU A 242 19.20 -10.68 2.60
C LEU A 242 19.67 -12.01 2.00
N GLN A 243 20.62 -12.69 2.63
CA GLN A 243 21.09 -14.00 2.17
C GLN A 243 19.97 -15.04 2.20
N ARG A 244 19.20 -15.09 3.29
CA ARG A 244 18.05 -15.99 3.40
C ARG A 244 16.90 -15.62 2.46
N LEU A 245 16.71 -14.34 2.18
CA LEU A 245 15.78 -13.88 1.14
C LEU A 245 16.23 -14.31 -0.26
N ARG A 246 17.54 -14.20 -0.59
CA ARG A 246 18.11 -14.67 -1.86
C ARG A 246 17.93 -16.18 -2.05
N ALA A 247 18.13 -16.95 -0.98
CA ALA A 247 17.95 -18.40 -1.00
C ALA A 247 16.48 -18.83 -1.15
N GLY A 248 15.52 -17.93 -0.89
CA GLY A 248 14.10 -18.23 -0.86
C GLY A 248 13.63 -18.88 0.45
N ASP A 249 14.51 -19.03 1.45
CA ASP A 249 14.18 -19.58 2.76
C ASP A 249 13.21 -18.68 3.52
N TRP A 250 13.44 -17.37 3.47
CA TRP A 250 12.66 -16.36 4.20
C TRP A 250 11.88 -15.49 3.24
N VAL A 251 10.58 -15.77 3.14
CA VAL A 251 9.65 -14.97 2.35
C VAL A 251 8.94 -13.97 3.26
N PRO A 252 9.12 -12.64 3.07
CA PRO A 252 8.43 -11.65 3.88
C PRO A 252 6.93 -11.67 3.59
N ASP A 253 6.11 -11.69 4.64
CA ASP A 253 4.65 -11.59 4.54
C ASP A 253 4.23 -10.14 4.23
N LEU A 254 4.49 -9.71 2.99
CA LEU A 254 4.20 -8.38 2.47
C LEU A 254 3.56 -8.49 1.11
N THR A 255 2.41 -7.83 0.92
CA THR A 255 1.77 -7.73 -0.38
C THR A 255 2.48 -6.68 -1.23
N ALA A 256 3.30 -7.15 -2.19
CA ALA A 256 3.90 -6.29 -3.19
C ALA A 256 2.99 -6.15 -4.41
N THR A 257 2.95 -4.94 -4.96
CA THR A 257 2.07 -4.57 -6.08
C THR A 257 2.66 -4.92 -7.44
N GLN A 258 3.97 -5.16 -7.52
CA GLN A 258 4.74 -5.40 -8.74
C GLN A 258 5.44 -6.77 -8.71
N GLY A 259 4.73 -7.82 -8.32
CA GLY A 259 5.27 -9.18 -8.19
C GLY A 259 6.02 -9.43 -6.87
N ALA A 260 6.50 -10.66 -6.67
CA ALA A 260 7.17 -11.07 -5.44
C ALA A 260 8.46 -10.27 -5.19
N LEU A 261 8.71 -9.91 -3.93
CA LEU A 261 9.94 -9.24 -3.53
C LEU A 261 11.11 -10.23 -3.55
N THR A 262 12.23 -9.82 -4.12
CA THR A 262 13.50 -10.53 -4.10
C THR A 262 14.56 -9.65 -3.46
N ALA A 263 15.76 -10.20 -3.24
CA ALA A 263 16.87 -9.42 -2.72
C ALA A 263 17.38 -8.35 -3.69
N ASP A 264 17.03 -8.43 -4.97
CA ASP A 264 17.40 -7.44 -6.00
C ASP A 264 16.25 -6.44 -6.26
N SER A 265 15.14 -6.56 -5.53
CA SER A 265 14.02 -5.63 -5.64
C SER A 265 14.45 -4.20 -5.35
N VAL A 266 13.94 -3.27 -6.16
CA VAL A 266 14.23 -1.84 -6.01
C VAL A 266 13.12 -1.15 -5.22
N LEU A 267 13.46 -0.65 -4.04
CA LEU A 267 12.52 -0.08 -3.08
C LEU A 267 12.88 1.36 -2.70
N CYS A 268 11.87 2.11 -2.24
CA CYS A 268 12.12 3.43 -1.66
C CYS A 268 12.62 3.31 -0.21
N ALA A 269 13.29 4.35 0.27
CA ALA A 269 13.82 4.45 1.64
C ALA A 269 12.78 4.20 2.75
N ARG A 270 11.49 4.41 2.47
CA ARG A 270 10.40 4.11 3.43
C ARG A 270 9.99 2.63 3.45
N CYS A 271 10.14 1.94 2.33
CA CYS A 271 9.73 0.55 2.17
C CYS A 271 10.81 -0.43 2.60
N ALA A 272 12.10 -0.10 2.44
CA ALA A 272 13.19 -0.99 2.84
C ALA A 272 13.15 -1.38 4.34
N PRO A 273 12.94 -0.46 5.31
CA PRO A 273 12.77 -0.82 6.71
C PRO A 273 11.54 -1.71 6.98
N THR A 274 10.51 -1.64 6.12
CA THR A 274 9.32 -2.51 6.23
C THR A 274 9.67 -3.94 5.84
N VAL A 275 10.48 -4.13 4.79
CA VAL A 275 10.99 -5.45 4.41
C VAL A 275 11.91 -5.99 5.49
N PHE A 276 12.82 -5.17 6.03
CA PHE A 276 13.68 -5.59 7.12
C PHE A 276 12.88 -6.04 8.35
N ALA A 277 11.89 -5.24 8.78
CA ALA A 277 10.99 -5.59 9.88
C ALA A 277 10.25 -6.92 9.65
N ALA A 278 9.84 -7.22 8.42
CA ALA A 278 9.19 -8.48 8.06
C ALA A 278 10.16 -9.67 8.10
N LEU A 279 11.42 -9.49 7.68
CA LEU A 279 12.44 -10.54 7.74
C LEU A 279 12.92 -10.80 9.17
N LEU A 280 12.93 -9.80 10.04
CA LEU A 280 13.28 -9.96 11.46
C LEU A 280 12.34 -10.90 12.20
N PHE A 281 11.09 -11.09 11.72
CA PHE A 281 10.21 -12.14 12.23
C PHE A 281 10.80 -13.53 12.02
N HIS A 282 11.32 -13.81 10.81
CA HIS A 282 11.96 -15.08 10.50
C HIS A 282 13.29 -15.25 11.22
N TYR A 283 14.09 -14.17 11.28
CA TYR A 283 15.34 -14.16 12.03
C TYR A 283 15.09 -14.53 13.50
N ARG A 284 14.15 -13.87 14.18
CA ARG A 284 13.82 -14.15 15.58
C ARG A 284 13.32 -15.58 15.79
N ARG A 285 12.61 -16.17 14.82
CA ARG A 285 12.16 -17.58 14.89
C ARG A 285 13.29 -18.58 14.69
N ALA A 286 14.34 -18.19 13.96
CA ALA A 286 15.48 -19.04 13.69
C ALA A 286 16.49 -19.08 14.84
N ILE A 287 16.40 -18.16 15.81
CA ILE A 287 17.25 -18.18 17.02
C ILE A 287 16.94 -19.44 17.84
N PRO A 288 17.94 -20.28 18.16
CA PRO A 288 17.76 -21.44 19.02
C PRO A 288 17.22 -21.08 20.40
N ALA A 289 16.35 -21.95 20.95
CA ALA A 289 15.76 -21.72 22.28
C ALA A 289 16.83 -21.67 23.39
N GLU A 290 17.95 -22.35 23.21
CA GLU A 290 19.09 -22.40 24.13
C GLU A 290 19.78 -21.05 24.31
N GLU A 291 19.74 -20.19 23.29
CA GLU A 291 20.35 -18.86 23.29
C GLU A 291 19.41 -17.79 23.85
N LEU A 292 18.18 -18.17 24.22
CA LEU A 292 17.16 -17.27 24.75
C LEU A 292 16.91 -17.55 26.24
N PRO A 293 16.61 -16.52 27.06
CA PRO A 293 16.28 -16.71 28.45
C PRO A 293 15.08 -17.63 28.64
N GLU A 294 15.09 -18.41 29.72
CA GLU A 294 14.00 -19.33 30.05
C GLU A 294 12.65 -18.61 30.22
N SER A 295 12.67 -17.36 30.72
CA SER A 295 11.49 -16.50 30.82
C SER A 295 10.83 -16.20 29.46
N VAL A 296 11.60 -16.26 28.36
CA VAL A 296 11.11 -16.05 27.00
C VAL A 296 10.61 -17.36 26.41
N THR A 297 11.35 -18.45 26.58
CA THR A 297 11.03 -19.75 25.96
C THR A 297 9.86 -20.47 26.63
N ARG A 298 9.60 -20.21 27.92
CA ARG A 298 8.43 -20.74 28.63
C ARG A 298 7.10 -20.07 28.25
N ARG A 299 7.11 -18.95 27.51
CA ARG A 299 5.88 -18.26 27.09
C ARG A 299 5.12 -19.12 26.09
N PRO A 300 3.86 -19.52 26.37
CA PRO A 300 3.05 -20.25 25.39
C PRO A 300 2.80 -19.38 24.15
N HIS A 301 2.63 -20.04 23.00
CA HIS A 301 2.25 -19.36 21.77
C HIS A 301 0.88 -18.70 21.91
N CYS A 302 0.79 -17.44 21.46
CA CYS A 302 -0.51 -16.81 21.30
C CYS A 302 -1.26 -17.54 20.18
N TRP A 303 -2.52 -17.88 20.42
CA TRP A 303 -3.39 -18.52 19.43
C TRP A 303 -3.47 -17.72 18.12
N TYR A 304 -3.47 -16.39 18.21
CA TYR A 304 -3.49 -15.48 17.06
C TYR A 304 -2.10 -15.18 16.48
N GLY A 305 -1.02 -15.60 17.17
CA GLY A 305 0.37 -15.38 16.78
C GLY A 305 0.65 -13.94 16.35
N VAL A 306 1.36 -13.80 15.22
CA VAL A 306 1.68 -12.51 14.59
C VAL A 306 0.46 -11.64 14.28
N ASN A 307 -0.73 -12.24 14.13
CA ASN A 307 -1.99 -11.54 13.83
C ASN A 307 -2.77 -11.11 15.08
N CYS A 308 -2.25 -11.36 16.29
CA CYS A 308 -2.91 -10.96 17.52
C CYS A 308 -3.07 -9.43 17.59
N ARG A 309 -4.29 -8.93 17.79
CA ARG A 309 -4.52 -7.47 17.97
C ARG A 309 -4.26 -7.03 19.42
N THR A 310 -4.47 -7.93 20.38
CA THR A 310 -4.32 -7.65 21.81
C THR A 310 -2.87 -7.42 22.24
N GLN A 311 -1.91 -7.91 21.45
CA GLN A 311 -0.48 -7.71 21.70
C GLN A 311 -0.06 -6.23 21.72
N PHE A 312 -0.84 -5.33 21.11
CA PHE A 312 -0.54 -3.90 21.07
C PHE A 312 -1.22 -3.09 22.18
N SER A 313 -2.40 -3.52 22.63
CA SER A 313 -3.22 -2.76 23.59
C SER A 313 -3.06 -3.23 25.03
N LYS A 314 -2.58 -4.45 25.26
CA LYS A 314 -2.44 -5.04 26.60
C LYS A 314 -1.02 -5.55 26.79
N GLN A 315 -0.19 -4.76 27.47
CA GLN A 315 1.21 -5.11 27.73
C GLN A 315 1.37 -6.45 28.46
N GLN A 316 0.51 -6.74 29.44
CA GLN A 316 0.52 -8.05 30.12
C GLN A 316 0.29 -9.23 29.17
N HIS A 317 -0.55 -9.06 28.14
CA HIS A 317 -0.76 -10.10 27.13
C HIS A 317 0.49 -10.31 26.27
N ALA A 318 1.16 -9.23 25.86
CA ALA A 318 2.43 -9.30 25.15
C ALA A 318 3.52 -9.98 25.99
N GLN A 319 3.57 -9.71 27.29
CA GLN A 319 4.53 -10.36 28.21
C GLN A 319 4.26 -11.85 28.40
N ASN A 320 2.99 -12.24 28.55
CA ASN A 320 2.63 -13.61 28.90
C ASN A 320 2.65 -14.59 27.72
N TYR A 321 2.46 -14.11 26.48
CA TYR A 321 2.36 -14.97 25.29
C TYR A 321 3.39 -14.61 24.24
N ASN A 322 3.95 -15.62 23.58
CA ASN A 322 4.82 -15.44 22.42
C ASN A 322 3.99 -15.08 21.17
N HIS A 323 4.34 -13.98 20.50
CA HIS A 323 3.71 -13.54 19.24
C HIS A 323 4.60 -13.77 18.01
N VAL A 324 5.83 -14.24 18.20
CA VAL A 324 6.74 -14.63 17.13
C VAL A 324 6.43 -16.06 16.66
N CYS A 325 5.16 -16.29 16.34
CA CYS A 325 4.62 -17.55 15.85
C CYS A 325 3.50 -17.28 14.85
N TYR A 326 3.17 -18.27 14.03
CA TYR A 326 2.01 -18.19 13.16
C TYR A 326 0.73 -18.43 13.96
N GLN A 327 -0.38 -17.91 13.43
CA GLN A 327 -1.69 -18.18 13.98
C GLN A 327 -2.01 -19.68 13.91
N GLU A 328 -2.35 -20.27 15.04
CA GLU A 328 -2.86 -21.63 15.11
C GLU A 328 -4.35 -21.61 14.69
N LYS A 329 -4.78 -22.61 13.91
CA LYS A 329 -6.14 -22.67 13.32
C LYS A 329 -7.22 -22.46 14.40
N ARG A 330 -8.25 -21.68 14.05
CA ARG A 330 -9.48 -21.53 14.85
C ARG A 330 -9.97 -22.90 15.32
N LYS A 331 -10.26 -23.06 16.63
CA LYS A 331 -11.41 -23.90 17.00
C LYS A 331 -12.62 -23.22 16.37
N GLU A 332 -13.32 -24.02 15.56
CA GLU A 332 -14.47 -23.68 14.72
C GLU A 332 -15.45 -22.71 15.39
#